data_AF-A0A7C5T2W0-F1
#
_entry.id   AF-A0A7C5T2W0-F1
#
_cell.length_a   1.000
_cell.length_b   1.000
_cell.length_c   1.000
_cell.angle_alpha   90.00
_cell.angle_beta   90.00
_cell.angle_gamma   90.00
#
_symmetry.space_group_name_H-M   'P 1'
#
loop_
_entity.id
_entity.type
_entity.pdbx_description
1 polymer ?
#
loop_
_entity_poly.entity_id
_entity_poly.type
_entity_poly.pdbx_seq_one_letter_code
_entity_poly.pdbx_strand_id
1 'polypeptide(L)'
;MTIYRSGQDRYAKYSAKYVPATVGARFEQVANVALPRAQQGLITWAGVQDLVRPILDKYGVAGPDRAKYLGFANKLLKHINRASGEAA
;
A
#
# COMPACT_ATOMS: atom_id res chain seq x y z
N MET A 1 -34.23 0.68 -12.92
CA MET A 1 -32.91 0.03 -12.79
C MET A 1 -32.15 0.72 -11.65
N THR A 2 -32.05 0.09 -10.48
CA THR A 2 -31.29 0.64 -9.34
C THR A 2 -29.80 0.53 -9.65
N ILE A 3 -29.18 1.65 -10.05
CA ILE A 3 -27.76 1.73 -10.47
C ILE A 3 -26.81 1.43 -9.30
N TYR A 4 -27.23 1.72 -8.07
CA TYR A 4 -26.42 1.52 -6.88
C TYR A 4 -26.76 0.21 -6.17
N ARG A 5 -25.73 -0.61 -5.97
CA ARG A 5 -25.79 -1.81 -5.14
C ARG A 5 -25.87 -1.39 -3.68
N SER A 6 -26.85 -1.92 -2.95
CA SER A 6 -26.97 -1.72 -1.51
C SER A 6 -25.81 -2.38 -0.75
N GLY A 7 -25.67 -2.08 0.55
CA GLY A 7 -24.71 -2.79 1.41
C GLY A 7 -24.95 -4.31 1.43
N GLN A 8 -26.22 -4.73 1.41
CA GLN A 8 -26.60 -6.14 1.36
C GLN A 8 -26.20 -6.80 0.04
N ASP A 9 -26.42 -6.13 -1.10
CA ASP A 9 -26.00 -6.63 -2.41
C ASP A 9 -24.48 -6.80 -2.49
N ARG A 10 -23.73 -5.87 -1.87
CA ARG A 10 -22.26 -5.94 -1.80
C ARG A 10 -21.79 -7.11 -0.94
N TYR A 11 -22.42 -7.31 0.22
CA TYR A 11 -22.07 -8.41 1.11
C TYR A 11 -22.40 -9.78 0.48
N ALA A 12 -23.59 -9.94 -0.09
CA ALA A 12 -23.98 -11.17 -0.79
C ALA A 12 -23.01 -11.52 -1.93
N LYS A 13 -22.56 -10.51 -2.70
CA LYS A 13 -21.54 -10.71 -3.73
C LYS A 13 -20.18 -11.08 -3.15
N TYR A 14 -19.77 -10.48 -2.03
CA TYR A 14 -18.51 -10.78 -1.37
C TYR A 14 -18.49 -12.21 -0.83
N SER A 15 -19.53 -12.61 -0.08
CA SER A 15 -19.64 -13.95 0.51
C SER A 15 -19.64 -15.03 -0.56
N ALA A 16 -20.34 -14.82 -1.68
CA ALA A 16 -20.32 -15.74 -2.82
C ALA A 16 -18.94 -15.90 -3.47
N LYS A 17 -18.05 -14.91 -3.36
CA LYS A 17 -16.68 -14.96 -3.91
C LYS A 17 -15.64 -15.48 -2.92
N TYR A 18 -15.97 -15.47 -1.63
CA TYR A 18 -15.06 -15.90 -0.58
C TYR A 18 -15.12 -17.42 -0.42
N VAL A 19 -14.55 -18.13 -1.38
CA VAL A 19 -14.39 -19.60 -1.33
C VAL A 19 -12.97 -19.90 -0.83
N PRO A 20 -12.77 -20.41 0.41
CA PRO A 20 -11.44 -20.51 1.03
C PRO A 20 -10.40 -21.26 0.18
N ALA A 21 -10.78 -22.40 -0.40
CA ALA A 21 -9.91 -23.19 -1.26
C ALA A 21 -9.46 -22.40 -2.51
N THR A 22 -10.37 -21.65 -3.12
CA THR A 22 -10.04 -20.80 -4.28
C THR A 22 -9.13 -19.65 -3.88
N VAL A 23 -9.37 -19.02 -2.74
CA VAL A 23 -8.52 -17.93 -2.23
C VAL A 23 -7.10 -18.45 -1.99
N GLY A 24 -6.93 -19.56 -1.29
CA GLY A 24 -5.63 -20.19 -1.04
C GLY A 24 -4.88 -20.53 -2.33
N ALA A 25 -5.54 -21.25 -3.25
CA ALA A 25 -4.94 -21.61 -4.53
C ALA A 25 -4.48 -20.40 -5.35
N ARG A 26 -5.20 -19.27 -5.29
CA ARG A 26 -4.80 -18.05 -5.99
C ARG A 26 -3.53 -17.43 -5.41
N PHE A 27 -3.35 -17.44 -4.08
CA PHE A 27 -2.12 -16.95 -3.46
C PHE A 27 -0.91 -17.78 -3.88
N GLU A 28 -1.04 -19.10 -3.95
CA GLU A 28 0.02 -19.99 -4.43
C GLU A 28 0.34 -19.72 -5.90
N GLN A 29 -0.68 -19.64 -6.76
CA GLN A 29 -0.52 -19.45 -8.21
C GLN A 29 0.18 -18.14 -8.58
N VAL A 30 -0.01 -17.07 -7.80
CA VAL A 30 0.60 -15.76 -8.09
C VAL A 30 1.90 -15.51 -7.33
N ALA A 31 2.35 -16.44 -6.48
CA ALA A 31 3.48 -16.23 -5.58
C ALA A 31 4.77 -15.83 -6.33
N ASN A 32 5.04 -16.47 -7.47
CA ASN A 32 6.22 -16.19 -8.30
C ASN A 32 6.27 -14.75 -8.85
N VAL A 33 5.12 -14.10 -9.04
CA VAL A 33 5.04 -12.70 -9.47
C VAL A 33 4.91 -11.76 -8.27
N ALA A 34 4.19 -12.19 -7.23
CA ALA A 34 3.93 -11.38 -6.05
C ALA A 34 5.19 -11.17 -5.19
N LEU A 35 6.01 -12.21 -4.99
CA LEU A 35 7.20 -12.14 -4.13
C LEU A 35 8.24 -11.13 -4.64
N PRO A 36 8.66 -11.15 -5.92
CA PRO A 36 9.60 -10.14 -6.43
C PRO A 36 9.04 -8.72 -6.37
N ARG A 37 7.75 -8.54 -6.65
CA ARG A 37 7.08 -7.23 -6.55
C ARG A 37 7.03 -6.73 -5.11
N ALA A 38 6.77 -7.62 -4.16
CA ALA A 38 6.78 -7.30 -2.74
C ALA A 38 8.20 -6.90 -2.28
N GLN A 39 9.22 -7.66 -2.68
CA GLN A 39 10.62 -7.33 -2.39
C GLN A 39 10.98 -5.93 -2.90
N GLN A 40 10.70 -5.63 -4.17
CA GLN A 40 10.94 -4.30 -4.74
C GLN A 40 10.21 -3.20 -3.98
N GLY A 41 8.94 -3.43 -3.63
CA GLY A 41 8.15 -2.50 -2.83
C GLY A 41 8.79 -2.25 -1.46
N LEU A 42 9.14 -3.31 -0.72
CA LEU A 42 9.74 -3.19 0.61
C LEU A 42 11.08 -2.43 0.57
N ILE A 43 11.95 -2.74 -0.40
CA ILE A 43 13.23 -2.06 -0.58
C ILE A 43 13.03 -0.57 -0.89
N THR A 44 12.09 -0.25 -1.79
CA THR A 44 11.80 1.14 -2.19
C THR A 44 11.33 1.98 -1.01
N TRP A 45 10.46 1.42 -0.16
CA TRP A 45 9.95 2.12 1.03
C TRP A 45 11.01 2.26 2.12
N ALA A 46 11.82 1.22 2.34
CA ALA A 46 12.95 1.29 3.27
C ALA A 46 13.95 2.38 2.85
N GLY A 47 14.31 2.42 1.56
CA GLY A 47 15.24 3.42 1.03
C GLY A 47 14.81 4.86 1.29
N VAL A 48 13.53 5.20 1.08
CA VAL A 48 13.04 6.55 1.40
C VAL A 48 13.09 6.84 2.91
N GLN A 49 12.77 5.86 3.75
CA GLN A 49 12.82 6.05 5.20
C GLN A 49 14.26 6.23 5.70
N ASP A 50 15.22 5.50 5.13
CA ASP A 50 16.64 5.63 5.48
C ASP A 50 17.21 7.00 5.09
N LEU A 51 16.69 7.62 4.03
CA LEU A 51 17.03 8.99 3.65
C LEU A 51 16.39 10.05 4.57
N VAL A 52 15.16 9.82 5.02
CA VAL A 52 14.39 10.80 5.82
C VAL A 52 14.78 10.76 7.29
N ARG A 53 15.09 9.59 7.86
CA ARG A 53 15.42 9.43 9.28
C ARG A 53 16.53 10.37 9.77
N PRO A 54 17.68 10.52 9.07
CA PRO A 54 18.73 11.47 9.47
C PRO A 54 18.27 12.93 9.46
N ILE A 55 17.35 13.30 8.57
CA ILE A 55 16.77 14.64 8.54
C ILE A 55 15.94 14.87 9.80
N LEU A 56 15.10 13.91 10.18
CA LEU A 56 14.32 13.98 11.41
C LEU A 56 15.21 14.04 12.65
N ASP A 57 16.29 13.26 12.67
CA ASP A 57 17.28 13.28 13.76
C ASP A 57 17.95 14.65 13.89
N LYS A 58 18.35 15.27 12.77
CA LYS A 58 18.91 16.63 12.74
C LYS A 58 17.98 17.67 13.35
N TYR A 59 16.68 17.54 13.17
CA TYR A 59 15.68 18.46 13.72
C TYR A 59 15.11 18.02 15.09
N GLY A 60 15.68 16.99 15.71
CA GLY A 60 15.23 16.50 17.01
C GLY A 60 13.80 15.93 17.00
N VAL A 61 13.29 15.51 15.84
CA VAL A 61 11.93 15.00 15.68
C VAL A 61 11.86 13.54 16.15
N ALA A 62 11.17 13.33 17.27
CA ALA A 62 11.05 12.04 17.95
C ALA A 62 9.59 11.62 18.19
N GLY A 63 9.40 10.41 18.73
CA GLY A 63 8.09 9.91 19.16
C GLY A 63 7.04 9.86 18.03
N PRO A 64 5.76 10.12 18.36
CA PRO A 64 4.68 10.10 17.37
C PRO A 64 4.86 11.09 16.21
N ASP A 65 5.52 12.22 16.43
CA ASP A 65 5.78 13.20 15.37
C ASP A 65 6.72 12.63 14.30
N ARG A 66 7.71 11.82 14.68
CA ARG A 66 8.54 11.08 13.72
C ARG A 66 7.70 10.21 12.78
N ALA A 67 6.70 9.52 13.33
CA ALA A 67 5.81 8.67 12.54
C ALA A 67 4.96 9.50 11.57
N LYS A 68 4.53 10.72 11.93
CA LYS A 68 3.81 11.63 11.03
C LYS A 68 4.66 11.98 9.80
N TYR A 69 5.91 12.37 10.00
CA TYR A 69 6.79 12.75 8.89
C TYR A 69 7.21 11.56 8.02
N LEU A 70 7.47 10.39 8.61
CA LEU A 70 7.68 9.16 7.82
C LEU A 70 6.42 8.78 7.03
N GLY A 71 5.24 8.93 7.62
CA GLY A 71 3.96 8.74 6.94
C GLY A 71 3.77 9.70 5.75
N PHE A 72 4.12 10.98 5.93
CA PHE A 72 4.13 11.97 4.86
C PHE A 72 5.09 11.58 3.73
N ALA A 73 6.34 11.24 4.05
CA ALA A 73 7.33 10.81 3.05
C ALA A 73 6.87 9.58 2.25
N ASN A 74 6.32 8.58 2.94
CA ASN A 74 5.72 7.40 2.31
C ASN A 74 4.55 7.74 1.38
N LYS A 75 3.69 8.69 1.79
CA LYS A 75 2.56 9.15 0.97
C LYS A 75 3.04 9.90 -0.28
N LEU A 76 4.08 10.73 -0.14
CA LEU A 76 4.72 11.44 -1.25
C LEU A 76 5.37 10.45 -2.23
N LEU A 77 6.11 9.45 -1.74
CA LEU A 77 6.66 8.38 -2.56
C LEU A 77 5.57 7.65 -3.36
N LYS A 78 4.44 7.31 -2.72
CA LYS A 78 3.29 6.70 -3.40
C LYS A 78 2.71 7.61 -4.49
N HIS A 79 2.69 8.92 -4.27
CA HIS A 79 2.22 9.91 -5.23
C HIS A 79 3.14 9.99 -6.44
N ILE A 80 4.43 10.20 -6.22
CA ILE A 80 5.45 10.28 -7.29
C ILE A 80 5.47 9.01 -8.14
N ASN A 81 5.32 7.83 -7.54
CA ASN A 81 5.27 6.57 -8.28
C ASN A 81 4.00 6.35 -9.12
N ARG A 82 2.97 7.20 -8.99
CA ARG A 82 1.68 7.07 -9.69
C ARG A 82 1.35 8.27 -10.56
N ALA A 83 1.89 9.43 -10.22
CA ALA A 83 1.83 10.63 -11.03
C ALA A 83 2.55 10.39 -12.36
N SER A 84 1.86 10.62 -13.48
CA SER A 84 2.40 10.43 -14.83
C SER A 84 2.74 11.76 -15.53
N GLY A 85 2.64 12.90 -14.84
CA GLY A 85 2.92 14.22 -15.39
C GLY A 85 3.57 15.13 -14.36
N GLU A 86 4.32 16.14 -14.81
CA GLU A 86 5.15 17.01 -13.97
C GLU A 86 4.35 17.89 -12.98
N ALA A 87 3.06 18.10 -13.24
CA ALA A 87 2.18 18.94 -12.41
C ALA A 87 1.18 18.14 -11.54
N ALA A 88 1.32 16.82 -11.47
CA ALA A 88 0.37 15.92 -10.81
C ALA A 88 0.59 15.77 -9.30
#